data_AF-A0A4U7KYR0-F1
#
_entry.id   AF-A0A4U7KYR0-F1
#
_cell.length_a   1.000
_cell.length_b   1.000
_cell.length_c   1.000
_cell.angle_alpha   90.00
_cell.angle_beta   90.00
_cell.angle_gamma   90.00
#
_symmetry.space_group_name_H-M   'P 1'
#
loop_
_entity.id
_entity.type
_entity.pdbx_description
1 polymer ?
#
loop_
_entity_poly.entity_id
_entity_poly.type
_entity_poly.pdbx_seq_one_letter_code
_entity_poly.pdbx_strand_id
1 'polypeptide(L)'
;MSFSTPYTRSHPYSIFTHSVGANLAGHSLLSKIRAIAQAGFDGIELFQDDLDAFAASYEFSAIQKRGEAITSSEPSFSLLSTLTPPDSPLNLDRRFSDSSAASSSSSKSTSATSYTADPAPSSKPFAVCRLDDDLLVRNDKGELVIGLDGLPMTYNAWGTCTATAYRQELAAASYIASYCDSLGLRIYSLQPLRDFEGWAKAEDQLLALRRARSRFEVMRILGADLLLICSNNQHAPTTVGDVERIGSDLAQLGQFAEHFGPVFAPHADHSNGTVERQAIPIKIGYEALSWGAHVDVWARAWQAVQHADRDNVGLILDSFNTLGREYADPCTKTGITEAHADPYAAVLESINDLAKVPADKIFFLQIGDARRLPEPLKPSPNAEEPRPSRMIWSRGNRLFPCEYERGAFMPTTEFVQAAVRHAGYKGPWSIEVFNSSLTEEGEQVPLEHAMRARAGLDRLVEEVHK
;
A
#
# COMPACT_ATOMS: atom_id res chain seq x y z
N MET A 1 -37.51 -16.40 -20.31
CA MET A 1 -36.10 -15.97 -20.30
C MET A 1 -35.75 -15.70 -18.85
N SER A 2 -34.91 -16.55 -18.26
CA SER A 2 -34.46 -16.37 -16.87
C SER A 2 -33.50 -15.19 -16.86
N PHE A 3 -33.87 -14.10 -16.17
CA PHE A 3 -32.91 -13.04 -15.86
C PHE A 3 -31.87 -13.64 -14.92
N SER A 4 -30.64 -13.82 -15.40
CA SER A 4 -29.53 -14.16 -14.52
C SER A 4 -29.39 -13.04 -13.51
N THR A 5 -29.49 -13.36 -12.22
CA THR A 5 -29.10 -12.47 -11.14
C THR A 5 -27.71 -11.91 -11.49
N PRO A 6 -27.49 -10.58 -11.48
CA PRO A 6 -26.18 -10.02 -11.77
C PRO A 6 -25.18 -10.66 -10.80
N TYR A 7 -24.08 -11.19 -11.35
CA TYR A 7 -23.00 -11.75 -10.57
C TYR A 7 -22.39 -10.66 -9.67
N THR A 8 -22.78 -10.62 -8.40
CA THR A 8 -22.19 -9.76 -7.39
C THR A 8 -20.99 -10.48 -6.80
N ARG A 9 -19.78 -10.03 -7.14
CA ARG A 9 -18.53 -10.52 -6.54
C ARG A 9 -18.61 -10.35 -5.01
N SER A 10 -18.23 -11.39 -4.26
CA SER A 10 -18.22 -11.38 -2.78
C SER A 10 -17.10 -10.52 -2.20
N HIS A 11 -16.03 -10.30 -2.96
CA HIS A 11 -14.87 -9.50 -2.59
C HIS A 11 -14.59 -8.45 -3.68
N PRO A 12 -14.25 -7.20 -3.30
CA PRO A 12 -13.68 -6.24 -4.25
C PRO A 12 -12.36 -6.77 -4.81
N TYR A 13 -12.07 -6.43 -6.05
CA TYR A 13 -10.78 -6.71 -6.67
C TYR A 13 -9.87 -5.48 -6.59
N SER A 14 -8.63 -5.71 -6.17
CA SER A 14 -7.59 -4.71 -6.15
C SER A 14 -6.37 -5.23 -6.93
N ILE A 15 -5.46 -4.33 -7.27
CA ILE A 15 -4.19 -4.67 -7.90
C ILE A 15 -3.10 -3.68 -7.51
N PHE A 16 -1.91 -4.20 -7.27
CA PHE A 16 -0.73 -3.41 -7.03
C PHE A 16 -0.28 -2.66 -8.30
N THR A 17 -0.01 -1.36 -8.18
CA THR A 17 0.28 -0.52 -9.37
C THR A 17 1.51 -0.97 -10.15
N HIS A 18 2.47 -1.64 -9.52
CA HIS A 18 3.61 -2.21 -10.24
C HIS A 18 3.23 -3.43 -11.09
N SER A 19 2.20 -4.18 -10.71
CA SER A 19 1.78 -5.43 -11.37
C SER A 19 1.16 -5.26 -12.75
N VAL A 20 1.00 -4.01 -13.19
CA VAL A 20 0.61 -3.70 -14.57
C VAL A 20 1.76 -3.10 -15.39
N GLY A 21 2.86 -2.66 -14.75
CA GLY A 21 4.02 -2.16 -15.47
C GLY A 21 5.00 -1.37 -14.62
N ALA A 22 6.27 -1.36 -15.04
CA ALA A 22 7.33 -0.62 -14.39
C ALA A 22 7.42 0.84 -14.88
N ASN A 23 7.52 1.79 -13.95
CA ASN A 23 7.83 3.19 -14.23
C ASN A 23 9.15 3.37 -14.99
N LEU A 24 10.17 2.55 -14.70
CA LEU A 24 11.46 2.54 -15.40
C LEU A 24 11.35 2.16 -16.88
N ALA A 25 10.28 1.47 -17.28
CA ALA A 25 9.99 1.13 -18.68
C ALA A 25 9.06 2.16 -19.36
N GLY A 26 8.82 3.32 -18.73
CA GLY A 26 8.00 4.39 -19.30
C GLY A 26 6.50 4.30 -18.98
N HIS A 27 6.06 3.32 -18.19
CA HIS A 27 4.66 3.20 -17.79
C HIS A 27 4.32 4.22 -16.69
N SER A 28 3.74 5.36 -17.06
CA SER A 28 3.37 6.40 -16.09
C SER A 28 2.30 5.92 -15.12
N LEU A 29 2.30 6.42 -13.88
CA LEU A 29 1.29 6.06 -12.87
C LEU A 29 -0.14 6.33 -13.38
N LEU A 30 -0.36 7.41 -14.14
CA LEU A 30 -1.66 7.73 -14.70
C LEU A 30 -2.14 6.72 -15.75
N SER A 31 -1.23 6.23 -16.59
CA SER A 31 -1.53 5.19 -17.58
C SER A 31 -1.90 3.86 -16.91
N LYS A 32 -1.19 3.52 -15.82
CA LYS A 32 -1.42 2.32 -15.03
C LYS A 32 -2.77 2.34 -14.32
N ILE A 33 -3.08 3.42 -13.62
CA ILE A 33 -4.39 3.58 -12.96
C ILE A 33 -5.54 3.52 -13.98
N ARG A 34 -5.37 4.12 -15.16
CA ARG A 34 -6.38 4.04 -16.24
C ARG A 34 -6.59 2.62 -16.74
N ALA A 35 -5.51 1.88 -16.99
CA ALA A 35 -5.56 0.48 -17.41
C ALA A 35 -6.26 -0.40 -16.36
N ILE A 36 -5.97 -0.16 -15.08
CA ILE A 36 -6.60 -0.86 -13.96
C ILE A 36 -8.12 -0.59 -13.92
N ALA A 37 -8.54 0.66 -14.04
CA ALA A 37 -9.96 1.01 -14.11
C ALA A 37 -10.65 0.36 -15.32
N GLN A 38 -10.00 0.38 -16.49
CA GLN A 38 -10.51 -0.24 -17.73
C GLN A 38 -10.68 -1.76 -17.61
N ALA A 39 -9.82 -2.44 -16.85
CA ALA A 39 -9.94 -3.86 -16.55
C ALA A 39 -11.02 -4.19 -15.48
N GLY A 40 -11.69 -3.17 -14.91
CA GLY A 40 -12.80 -3.33 -13.99
C GLY A 40 -12.40 -3.73 -12.57
N PHE A 41 -11.23 -3.30 -12.12
CA PHE A 41 -10.85 -3.36 -10.70
C PHE A 41 -11.61 -2.31 -9.89
N ASP A 42 -11.79 -2.60 -8.59
CA ASP A 42 -12.48 -1.72 -7.64
C ASP A 42 -11.48 -0.83 -6.88
N GLY A 43 -10.19 -1.16 -6.91
CA GLY A 43 -9.16 -0.35 -6.29
C GLY A 43 -7.73 -0.76 -6.63
N ILE A 44 -6.80 -0.08 -5.98
CA ILE A 44 -5.36 -0.27 -6.13
C ILE A 44 -4.66 -0.39 -4.78
N GLU A 45 -3.49 -1.02 -4.83
CA GLU A 45 -2.43 -0.84 -3.85
C GLU A 45 -1.38 0.07 -4.47
N LEU A 46 -1.12 1.23 -3.86
CA LEU A 46 -0.22 2.22 -4.45
C LEU A 46 1.23 1.93 -4.07
N PHE A 47 2.06 1.73 -5.09
CA PHE A 47 3.50 1.59 -4.92
C PHE A 47 4.15 2.94 -4.60
N GLN A 48 4.92 3.03 -3.51
CA GLN A 48 5.67 4.22 -3.12
C GLN A 48 6.59 4.71 -4.26
N ASP A 49 7.33 3.81 -4.92
CA ASP A 49 8.21 4.15 -6.04
C ASP A 49 7.45 4.73 -7.24
N ASP A 50 6.20 4.31 -7.47
CA ASP A 50 5.37 4.87 -8.53
C ASP A 50 4.91 6.29 -8.18
N LEU A 51 4.55 6.53 -6.92
CA LEU A 51 4.18 7.86 -6.43
C LEU A 51 5.38 8.82 -6.51
N ASP A 52 6.57 8.36 -6.11
CA ASP A 52 7.81 9.14 -6.18
C ASP A 52 8.18 9.49 -7.62
N ALA A 53 8.11 8.50 -8.53
CA ALA A 53 8.37 8.72 -9.94
C ALA A 53 7.36 9.68 -10.56
N PHE A 54 6.08 9.60 -10.18
CA PHE A 54 5.08 10.55 -10.63
C PHE A 54 5.35 11.96 -10.08
N ALA A 55 5.66 12.10 -8.79
CA ALA A 55 5.97 13.37 -8.14
C ALA A 55 7.16 14.09 -8.80
N ALA A 56 8.16 13.33 -9.26
CA ALA A 56 9.35 13.81 -9.96
C ALA A 56 9.16 13.97 -11.49
N SER A 57 8.01 13.58 -12.03
CA SER A 57 7.81 13.51 -13.48
C SER A 57 7.58 14.89 -14.13
N TYR A 58 7.95 14.98 -15.41
CA TYR A 58 7.55 16.11 -16.26
C TYR A 58 6.02 16.20 -16.41
N GLU A 59 5.33 15.06 -16.46
CA GLU A 59 3.87 14.98 -16.56
C GLU A 59 3.20 15.72 -15.39
N PHE A 60 3.61 15.43 -14.15
CA PHE A 60 3.07 16.10 -12.97
C PHE A 60 3.47 17.58 -12.90
N SER A 61 4.73 17.89 -13.23
CA SER A 61 5.19 19.28 -13.32
C SER A 61 4.37 20.11 -14.33
N ALA A 62 3.99 19.52 -15.46
CA ALA A 62 3.14 20.17 -16.45
C ALA A 62 1.69 20.34 -15.96
N ILE A 63 1.17 19.37 -15.20
CA ILE A 63 -0.14 19.47 -14.54
C ILE A 63 -0.15 20.65 -13.56
N GLN A 64 0.86 20.77 -12.69
CA GLN A 64 0.97 21.86 -11.72
C GLN A 64 0.98 23.23 -12.41
N LYS A 65 1.84 23.41 -13.44
CA LYS A 65 1.91 24.67 -14.21
C LYS A 65 0.57 25.06 -14.85
N ARG A 66 -0.18 24.08 -15.38
CA ARG A 66 -1.51 24.34 -15.94
C ARG A 66 -2.50 24.78 -14.86
N GLY A 67 -2.48 24.14 -13.69
CA GLY A 67 -3.29 24.54 -12.54
C GLY A 67 -2.99 25.98 -12.09
N GLU A 68 -1.71 26.33 -11.95
CA GLU A 68 -1.27 27.68 -11.57
C GLU A 68 -1.72 28.74 -12.59
N ALA A 69 -1.58 28.45 -13.89
CA ALA A 69 -2.03 29.34 -14.95
C ALA A 69 -3.55 29.62 -14.89
N ILE A 70 -4.35 28.61 -14.56
CA ILE A 70 -5.81 28.76 -14.40
C ILE A 70 -6.15 29.61 -13.17
N THR A 71 -5.45 29.39 -12.05
CA THR A 71 -5.69 30.14 -10.80
C THR A 71 -5.21 31.59 -10.84
N SER A 72 -4.26 31.92 -11.72
CA SER A 72 -3.67 33.27 -11.85
C SER A 72 -4.41 34.17 -12.86
N SER A 73 -5.31 33.63 -13.69
CA SER A 73 -6.24 34.43 -14.49
C SER A 73 -7.49 34.82 -13.66
N GLU A 74 -7.79 36.12 -13.53
CA GLU A 74 -8.99 36.61 -12.81
C GLU A 74 -10.31 36.05 -13.37
N PRO A 75 -11.36 35.91 -12.53
CA PRO A 75 -12.59 35.22 -12.91
C PRO A 75 -13.45 36.10 -13.82
N SER A 76 -13.35 35.92 -15.14
CA SER A 76 -14.44 36.31 -16.03
C SER A 76 -15.64 35.37 -15.78
N PHE A 77 -16.79 35.95 -15.47
CA PHE A 77 -18.05 35.25 -15.25
C PHE A 77 -18.35 34.28 -16.41
N SER A 78 -18.16 32.98 -16.19
CA SER A 78 -18.82 31.82 -16.85
C SER A 78 -17.93 30.55 -16.86
N LEU A 79 -17.37 30.13 -15.71
CA LEU A 79 -16.50 28.94 -15.65
C LEU A 79 -16.88 27.94 -14.55
N LEU A 80 -18.18 27.69 -14.38
CA LEU A 80 -18.67 26.54 -13.62
C LEU A 80 -18.66 25.23 -14.44
N SER A 81 -18.25 25.27 -15.71
CA SER A 81 -18.22 24.12 -16.62
C SER A 81 -16.83 23.53 -16.88
N THR A 82 -15.75 24.08 -16.28
CA THR A 82 -14.36 23.70 -16.61
C THR A 82 -13.61 22.96 -15.50
N LEU A 83 -14.30 22.60 -14.41
CA LEU A 83 -13.73 21.82 -13.31
C LEU A 83 -14.17 20.34 -13.29
N THR A 84 -14.68 19.84 -14.41
CA THR A 84 -14.99 18.41 -14.58
C THR A 84 -14.11 17.81 -15.68
N PRO A 85 -13.58 16.58 -15.51
CA PRO A 85 -12.90 15.85 -16.58
C PRO A 85 -13.78 15.80 -17.83
N PRO A 86 -13.25 15.90 -19.06
CA PRO A 86 -14.04 16.10 -20.28
C PRO A 86 -15.11 15.06 -20.62
N ASP A 87 -15.23 13.94 -19.90
CA ASP A 87 -16.17 12.84 -20.24
C ASP A 87 -16.90 12.26 -19.01
N SER A 88 -17.23 13.08 -18.00
CA SER A 88 -18.03 12.60 -16.86
C SER A 88 -19.53 12.51 -17.20
N PRO A 89 -20.20 11.35 -17.05
CA PRO A 89 -21.62 11.17 -17.36
C PRO A 89 -22.59 11.83 -16.36
N LEU A 90 -22.12 12.60 -15.38
CA LEU A 90 -22.93 13.25 -14.33
C LEU A 90 -23.61 14.56 -14.76
N ASN A 91 -23.76 14.84 -16.06
CA ASN A 91 -24.32 16.09 -16.56
C ASN A 91 -25.85 16.14 -16.68
N LEU A 92 -26.56 15.15 -16.12
CA LEU A 92 -28.03 15.13 -16.09
C LEU A 92 -28.48 15.05 -14.63
N ASP A 93 -29.12 16.14 -14.18
CA ASP A 93 -29.91 16.31 -12.96
C ASP A 93 -29.30 17.18 -11.84
N ARG A 94 -29.26 18.49 -12.10
CA ARG A 94 -29.36 19.54 -11.06
C ARG A 94 -30.45 20.54 -11.43
N ARG A 95 -31.67 20.32 -10.92
CA ARG A 95 -32.62 21.39 -10.59
C ARG A 95 -33.27 21.03 -9.25
N PHE A 96 -33.45 22.06 -8.40
CA PHE A 96 -33.96 22.02 -7.02
C PHE A 96 -32.91 21.49 -6.02
N SER A 97 -32.50 22.20 -4.96
CA SER A 97 -33.12 23.30 -4.22
C SER A 97 -32.09 24.01 -3.34
N ASP A 98 -32.05 25.33 -3.40
CA ASP A 98 -31.47 26.21 -2.37
C ASP A 98 -32.35 26.22 -1.12
N SER A 99 -31.76 26.18 0.08
CA SER A 99 -32.14 27.09 1.17
C SER A 99 -31.16 27.04 2.34
N SER A 100 -30.90 28.23 2.83
CA SER A 100 -30.02 28.67 3.91
C SER A 100 -30.67 28.53 5.29
N ALA A 101 -29.85 28.38 6.34
CA ALA A 101 -29.99 29.11 7.61
C ALA A 101 -28.81 28.85 8.56
N ALA A 102 -28.31 29.94 9.15
CA ALA A 102 -27.34 29.94 10.23
C ALA A 102 -28.08 29.91 11.60
N SER A 103 -27.46 29.32 12.63
CA SER A 103 -27.69 29.75 14.01
C SER A 103 -26.57 29.32 14.95
N SER A 104 -26.18 30.26 15.79
CA SER A 104 -25.23 30.20 16.90
C SER A 104 -25.88 29.67 18.19
N SER A 105 -25.11 28.97 19.03
CA SER A 105 -25.21 29.06 20.50
C SER A 105 -24.07 28.33 21.20
N SER A 106 -23.45 29.01 22.16
CA SER A 106 -22.43 28.51 23.08
C SER A 106 -23.03 27.93 24.36
N SER A 107 -22.36 26.95 24.98
CA SER A 107 -22.32 26.80 26.45
C SER A 107 -21.04 26.07 26.90
N LYS A 108 -20.52 26.50 28.06
CA LYS A 108 -19.20 26.26 28.67
C LYS A 108 -19.14 25.04 29.62
N SER A 109 -17.90 24.74 30.05
CA SER A 109 -17.44 24.08 31.32
C SER A 109 -16.90 22.65 31.11
N THR A 110 -15.74 22.17 31.58
CA THR A 110 -14.64 22.63 32.47
C THR A 110 -13.48 21.61 32.34
N SER A 111 -12.28 22.01 31.90
CA SER A 111 -11.02 22.18 32.66
C SER A 111 -10.21 20.93 33.09
N ALA A 112 -9.00 20.80 32.52
CA ALA A 112 -7.68 20.53 33.13
C ALA A 112 -6.72 20.12 31.99
N THR A 113 -5.55 20.71 31.70
CA THR A 113 -4.58 21.50 32.46
C THR A 113 -3.87 22.50 31.55
N SER A 114 -3.46 23.62 32.14
CA SER A 114 -2.98 24.88 31.57
C SER A 114 -1.51 24.86 31.11
N TYR A 115 -1.22 25.54 30.00
CA TYR A 115 0.10 26.16 29.77
C TYR A 115 -0.08 27.67 29.54
N THR A 116 0.66 28.46 30.32
CA THR A 116 0.65 29.92 30.37
C THR A 116 1.30 30.53 29.13
N ALA A 117 0.68 31.57 28.58
CA ALA A 117 1.24 32.43 27.55
C ALA A 117 1.98 33.61 28.20
N ASP A 118 3.20 33.90 27.72
CA ASP A 118 3.82 35.22 27.81
C ASP A 118 3.96 35.80 26.39
N PRO A 119 3.67 37.10 26.17
CA PRO A 119 3.71 37.70 24.85
C PRO A 119 5.04 38.44 24.62
N ALA A 120 5.84 37.97 23.66
CA ALA A 120 6.88 38.79 23.02
C ALA A 120 6.85 38.54 21.51
N PRO A 121 6.99 39.59 20.67
CA PRO A 121 6.86 39.45 19.24
C PRO A 121 8.17 38.87 18.67
N SER A 122 8.25 37.54 18.55
CA SER A 122 9.31 36.90 17.79
C SER A 122 8.80 36.53 16.40
N SER A 123 9.55 36.99 15.39
CA SER A 123 9.38 36.67 13.98
C SER A 123 9.25 35.16 13.79
N LYS A 124 8.05 34.66 13.45
CA LYS A 124 7.86 33.26 13.07
C LYS A 124 8.65 32.98 11.78
N PRO A 125 9.71 32.16 11.78
CA PRO A 125 10.29 31.69 10.55
C PRO A 125 9.49 30.45 10.11
N PHE A 126 8.86 30.55 8.94
CA PHE A 126 8.48 29.44 8.06
C PHE A 126 7.96 28.17 8.75
N ALA A 127 6.67 28.19 9.11
CA ALA A 127 5.97 26.94 9.35
C ALA A 127 6.02 26.11 8.05
N VAL A 128 6.71 24.98 8.07
CA VAL A 128 6.36 23.88 7.18
C VAL A 128 5.02 23.38 7.72
N CYS A 129 3.93 24.05 7.29
CA CYS A 129 2.61 23.89 7.86
C CYS A 129 2.25 22.40 7.98
N ARG A 130 1.93 21.96 9.20
CA ARG A 130 1.36 20.64 9.57
C ARG A 130 2.31 19.46 9.82
N LEU A 131 3.63 19.64 9.84
CA LEU A 131 4.51 18.59 10.38
C LEU A 131 4.58 18.68 11.90
N ASP A 132 4.45 17.53 12.57
CA ASP A 132 4.77 17.41 13.99
C ASP A 132 6.24 17.79 14.22
N ASP A 133 6.55 18.46 15.34
CA ASP A 133 7.92 18.95 15.62
C ASP A 133 8.96 17.82 15.68
N ASP A 134 8.52 16.59 15.99
CA ASP A 134 9.35 15.40 16.07
C ASP A 134 9.62 14.72 14.71
N LEU A 135 8.96 15.19 13.64
CA LEU A 135 9.26 14.86 12.25
C LEU A 135 10.17 15.90 11.57
N LEU A 136 10.65 16.90 12.32
CA LEU A 136 11.72 17.78 11.86
C LEU A 136 13.08 17.16 12.18
N VAL A 137 14.00 17.22 11.21
CA VAL A 137 15.36 16.68 11.38
C VAL A 137 16.17 17.61 12.28
N ARG A 138 16.81 17.04 13.30
CA ARG A 138 17.69 17.75 14.22
C ARG A 138 19.08 17.11 14.26
N ASN A 139 20.11 17.93 14.44
CA ASN A 139 21.49 17.45 14.64
C ASN A 139 21.72 16.95 16.08
N ASP A 140 22.93 16.48 16.38
CA ASP A 140 23.30 15.96 17.70
C ASP A 140 23.19 17.00 18.84
N LYS A 141 23.09 18.30 18.52
CA LYS A 141 22.87 19.40 19.45
C LYS A 141 21.39 19.77 19.63
N GLY A 142 20.48 19.08 18.93
CA GLY A 142 19.05 19.35 18.93
C GLY A 142 18.62 20.51 18.01
N GLU A 143 19.54 21.08 17.23
CA GLU A 143 19.27 22.20 16.32
C GLU A 143 18.64 21.68 15.03
N LEU A 144 17.71 22.45 14.44
CA LEU A 144 17.07 22.10 13.17
C LEU A 144 18.11 22.02 12.05
N VAL A 145 18.08 20.93 11.29
CA VAL A 145 18.87 20.79 10.08
C VAL A 145 18.15 21.50 8.95
N ILE A 146 18.80 22.50 8.35
CA ILE A 146 18.27 23.28 7.23
C ILE A 146 18.71 22.64 5.91
N GLY A 147 17.74 22.35 5.05
CA GLY A 147 17.95 21.77 3.74
C GLY A 147 18.48 22.78 2.73
N LEU A 148 18.85 22.29 1.54
CA LEU A 148 19.31 23.13 0.42
C LEU A 148 18.23 24.09 -0.09
N ASP A 149 16.97 23.85 0.24
CA ASP A 149 15.82 24.71 -0.06
C ASP A 149 15.63 25.83 0.98
N GLY A 150 16.52 25.94 1.98
CA GLY A 150 16.46 26.96 3.03
C GLY A 150 15.39 26.71 4.10
N LEU A 151 14.79 25.52 4.11
CA LEU A 151 13.73 25.13 5.05
C LEU A 151 14.21 24.01 6.00
N PRO A 152 13.62 23.85 7.19
CA PRO A 152 13.87 22.69 8.04
C PRO A 152 13.60 21.38 7.30
N MET A 153 14.56 20.44 7.34
CA MET A 153 14.42 19.13 6.74
C MET A 153 13.41 18.25 7.50
N THR A 154 12.85 17.26 6.80
CA THR A 154 11.90 16.28 7.36
C THR A 154 12.22 14.86 6.87
N TYR A 155 11.29 13.92 7.00
CA TYR A 155 11.44 12.52 6.61
C TYR A 155 10.45 12.13 5.50
N ASN A 156 10.86 11.20 4.65
CA ASN A 156 9.98 10.47 3.75
C ASN A 156 10.20 8.95 3.88
N ALA A 157 9.68 8.14 2.95
CA ALA A 157 9.84 6.69 2.95
C ALA A 157 11.32 6.23 2.94
N TRP A 158 12.22 7.06 2.39
CA TRP A 158 13.63 6.72 2.15
C TRP A 158 14.58 7.27 3.22
N GLY A 159 14.13 8.19 4.06
CA GLY A 159 14.97 8.82 5.08
C GLY A 159 14.75 10.31 5.18
N THR A 160 15.81 11.07 5.44
CA THR A 160 15.73 12.53 5.50
C THR A 160 15.53 13.12 4.11
N CYS A 161 14.73 14.17 4.01
CA CYS A 161 14.45 14.88 2.77
C CYS A 161 14.22 16.37 3.01
N THR A 162 14.25 17.16 1.93
CA THR A 162 13.92 18.59 2.00
C THR A 162 12.41 18.79 2.18
N ALA A 163 12.01 19.91 2.79
CA ALA A 163 10.60 20.24 2.92
C ALA A 163 9.91 20.37 1.55
N THR A 164 10.65 20.84 0.54
CA THR A 164 10.16 20.93 -0.84
C THR A 164 9.87 19.56 -1.45
N ALA A 165 10.77 18.58 -1.28
CA ALA A 165 10.54 17.22 -1.76
C ALA A 165 9.32 16.57 -1.11
N TYR A 166 9.17 16.73 0.22
CA TYR A 166 8.01 16.23 0.95
C TYR A 166 6.70 16.88 0.48
N ARG A 167 6.68 18.21 0.28
CA ARG A 167 5.49 18.90 -0.26
C ARG A 167 5.13 18.45 -1.68
N GLN A 168 6.14 18.15 -2.51
CA GLN A 168 5.91 17.64 -3.86
C GLN A 168 5.25 16.26 -3.82
N GLU A 169 5.68 15.39 -2.89
CA GLU A 169 5.03 14.11 -2.64
C GLU A 169 3.56 14.29 -2.20
N LEU A 170 3.28 15.18 -1.24
CA LEU A 170 1.91 15.46 -0.79
C LEU A 170 1.01 16.00 -1.93
N ALA A 171 1.55 16.86 -2.79
CA ALA A 171 0.83 17.38 -3.95
C ALA A 171 0.54 16.27 -4.98
N ALA A 172 1.52 15.39 -5.24
CA ALA A 172 1.35 14.24 -6.11
C ALA A 172 0.28 13.28 -5.56
N ALA A 173 0.33 12.98 -4.27
CA ALA A 173 -0.66 12.16 -3.58
C ALA A 173 -2.07 12.73 -3.72
N SER A 174 -2.23 14.06 -3.57
CA SER A 174 -3.52 14.74 -3.73
C SER A 174 -4.09 14.60 -5.13
N TYR A 175 -3.23 14.71 -6.16
CA TYR A 175 -3.64 14.49 -7.53
C TYR A 175 -4.04 13.03 -7.79
N ILE A 176 -3.24 12.07 -7.32
CA ILE A 176 -3.53 10.64 -7.48
C ILE A 176 -4.84 10.24 -6.79
N ALA A 177 -5.09 10.74 -5.58
CA ALA A 177 -6.37 10.55 -4.89
C ALA A 177 -7.55 11.02 -5.75
N SER A 178 -7.47 12.25 -6.26
CA SER A 178 -8.52 12.83 -7.12
C SER A 178 -8.70 12.07 -8.44
N TYR A 179 -7.59 11.57 -9.02
CA TYR A 179 -7.64 10.80 -10.25
C TYR A 179 -8.28 9.42 -10.05
N CYS A 180 -7.92 8.71 -8.97
CA CYS A 180 -8.57 7.47 -8.58
C CYS A 180 -10.06 7.67 -8.31
N ASP A 181 -10.44 8.72 -7.57
CA ASP A 181 -11.85 9.06 -7.32
C ASP A 181 -12.62 9.27 -8.63
N SER A 182 -12.03 9.96 -9.61
CA SER A 182 -12.67 10.20 -10.92
C SER A 182 -12.90 8.92 -11.73
N LEU A 183 -12.17 7.85 -11.41
CA LEU A 183 -12.25 6.54 -12.03
C LEU A 183 -13.00 5.51 -11.16
N GLY A 184 -13.50 5.92 -9.99
CA GLY A 184 -14.18 5.03 -9.05
C GLY A 184 -13.26 3.99 -8.39
N LEU A 185 -11.95 4.25 -8.34
CA LEU A 185 -10.96 3.35 -7.74
C LEU A 185 -10.68 3.74 -6.29
N ARG A 186 -10.78 2.79 -5.35
CA ARG A 186 -10.27 2.96 -3.98
C ARG A 186 -8.76 2.76 -3.93
N ILE A 187 -8.05 3.57 -3.14
CA ILE A 187 -6.66 3.31 -2.78
C ILE A 187 -6.66 2.55 -1.45
N TYR A 188 -6.40 1.25 -1.47
CA TYR A 188 -6.48 0.41 -0.27
C TYR A 188 -5.26 0.54 0.62
N SER A 189 -4.06 0.60 0.03
CA SER A 189 -2.81 0.62 0.78
C SER A 189 -1.76 1.53 0.14
N LEU A 190 -0.88 2.05 0.99
CA LEU A 190 0.41 2.62 0.58
C LEU A 190 1.49 1.61 0.92
N GLN A 191 2.26 1.20 -0.07
CA GLN A 191 3.19 0.09 0.10
C GLN A 191 4.43 0.14 -0.81
N PRO A 192 5.47 -0.64 -0.50
CA PRO A 192 5.78 -1.20 0.80
C PRO A 192 6.60 -0.20 1.62
N LEU A 193 6.39 -0.14 2.95
CA LEU A 193 7.39 0.39 3.86
C LEU A 193 8.41 -0.71 4.17
N ARG A 194 9.70 -0.42 3.95
CA ARG A 194 10.80 -1.37 4.13
C ARG A 194 11.66 -1.04 5.35
N ASP A 195 12.36 -2.04 5.86
CA ASP A 195 13.39 -1.91 6.90
C ASP A 195 12.88 -1.19 8.16
N PHE A 196 11.72 -1.61 8.66
CA PHE A 196 11.06 -0.94 9.79
C PHE A 196 11.45 -1.54 11.14
N GLU A 197 11.27 -2.84 11.30
CA GLU A 197 11.32 -3.52 12.60
C GLU A 197 12.71 -4.07 12.93
N GLY A 198 12.93 -4.31 14.23
CA GLY A 198 14.01 -5.18 14.71
C GLY A 198 15.40 -4.54 14.70
N TRP A 199 15.52 -3.22 14.59
CA TRP A 199 16.83 -2.55 14.63
C TRP A 199 17.53 -2.73 15.98
N ALA A 200 18.79 -3.19 15.94
CA ALA A 200 19.58 -3.46 17.14
C ALA A 200 19.97 -2.17 17.89
N LYS A 201 20.21 -1.08 17.14
CA LYS A 201 20.52 0.22 17.71
C LYS A 201 19.28 1.09 17.83
N ALA A 202 19.18 1.82 18.93
CA ALA A 202 18.09 2.77 19.18
C ALA A 202 18.04 3.92 18.14
N GLU A 203 19.20 4.35 17.62
CA GLU A 203 19.28 5.39 16.58
C GLU A 203 18.61 4.95 15.27
N ASP A 204 18.89 3.72 14.82
CA ASP A 204 18.31 3.16 13.59
C ASP A 204 16.82 2.89 13.76
N GLN A 205 16.41 2.37 14.92
CA GLN A 205 14.99 2.20 15.28
C GLN A 205 14.24 3.55 15.21
N LEU A 206 14.82 4.61 15.77
CA LEU A 206 14.20 5.94 15.76
C LEU A 206 14.07 6.49 14.33
N LEU A 207 15.07 6.26 13.47
CA LEU A 207 15.00 6.64 12.06
C LEU A 207 13.89 5.87 11.33
N ALA A 208 13.78 4.55 11.56
CA ALA A 208 12.71 3.73 10.99
C ALA A 208 11.31 4.22 11.40
N LEU A 209 11.12 4.55 12.68
CA LEU A 209 9.87 5.14 13.19
C LEU A 209 9.55 6.48 12.54
N ARG A 210 10.53 7.37 12.37
CA ARG A 210 10.33 8.67 11.71
C ARG A 210 9.97 8.51 10.24
N ARG A 211 10.60 7.58 9.51
CA ARG A 211 10.22 7.24 8.14
C ARG A 211 8.77 6.74 8.08
N ALA A 212 8.42 5.76 8.92
CA ALA A 212 7.07 5.19 8.98
C ALA A 212 6.00 6.25 9.27
N ARG A 213 6.21 7.08 10.30
CA ARG A 213 5.26 8.13 10.70
C ARG A 213 5.08 9.22 9.66
N SER A 214 6.13 9.56 8.89
CA SER A 214 6.05 10.55 7.82
C SER A 214 5.02 10.20 6.74
N ARG A 215 4.64 8.91 6.65
CA ARG A 215 3.67 8.40 5.67
C ARG A 215 2.23 8.71 6.03
N PHE A 216 1.92 8.97 7.30
CA PHE A 216 0.52 9.13 7.74
C PHE A 216 -0.20 10.31 7.06
N GLU A 217 0.48 11.43 6.83
CA GLU A 217 -0.13 12.55 6.08
C GLU A 217 -0.32 12.20 4.60
N VAL A 218 0.62 11.47 3.99
CA VAL A 218 0.48 10.95 2.61
C VAL A 218 -0.75 10.04 2.53
N MET A 219 -0.91 9.12 3.48
CA MET A 219 -2.06 8.22 3.59
C MET A 219 -3.37 8.98 3.78
N ARG A 220 -3.39 10.00 4.64
CA ARG A 220 -4.57 10.87 4.85
C ARG A 220 -5.00 11.56 3.56
N ILE A 221 -4.05 12.07 2.78
CA ILE A 221 -4.31 12.71 1.49
C ILE A 221 -4.82 11.70 0.45
N LEU A 222 -4.18 10.51 0.39
CA LEU A 222 -4.59 9.44 -0.51
C LEU A 222 -5.97 8.85 -0.15
N GLY A 223 -6.37 8.94 1.12
CA GLY A 223 -7.49 8.16 1.65
C GLY A 223 -7.15 6.67 1.80
N ALA A 224 -5.86 6.31 1.90
CA ALA A 224 -5.41 4.94 2.08
C ALA A 224 -5.34 4.60 3.58
N ASP A 225 -6.10 3.60 4.03
CA ASP A 225 -6.20 3.24 5.45
C ASP A 225 -5.20 2.17 5.90
N LEU A 226 -4.43 1.57 4.99
CA LEU A 226 -3.46 0.53 5.32
C LEU A 226 -2.03 0.92 4.92
N LEU A 227 -1.11 0.92 5.89
CA LEU A 227 0.33 0.95 5.64
C LEU A 227 0.85 -0.48 5.65
N LEU A 228 1.34 -0.96 4.50
CA LEU A 228 1.94 -2.29 4.40
C LEU A 228 3.43 -2.20 4.76
N ILE A 229 3.84 -2.99 5.74
CA ILE A 229 5.22 -3.14 6.18
C ILE A 229 5.67 -4.54 5.84
N CYS A 230 6.65 -4.66 4.96
CA CYS A 230 7.28 -5.94 4.66
C CYS A 230 8.40 -6.23 5.66
N SER A 231 8.56 -7.49 6.05
CA SER A 231 9.60 -7.92 6.99
C SER A 231 10.99 -7.48 6.55
N ASN A 232 11.79 -7.01 7.50
CA ASN A 232 13.14 -6.51 7.30
C ASN A 232 14.06 -7.60 6.73
N ASN A 233 14.89 -7.23 5.75
CA ASN A 233 15.86 -8.11 5.10
C ASN A 233 17.31 -7.86 5.56
N GLN A 234 17.53 -6.90 6.46
CA GLN A 234 18.82 -6.72 7.12
C GLN A 234 19.02 -7.81 8.17
N HIS A 235 20.17 -8.50 8.15
CA HIS A 235 20.49 -9.60 9.08
C HIS A 235 21.21 -9.12 10.36
N ALA A 236 21.35 -10.01 11.32
CA ALA A 236 22.19 -9.79 12.49
C ALA A 236 23.67 -9.52 12.10
N PRO A 237 24.39 -8.65 12.83
CA PRO A 237 23.99 -8.01 14.09
C PRO A 237 23.26 -6.68 13.92
N THR A 238 22.99 -6.21 12.69
CA THR A 238 22.32 -4.92 12.44
C THR A 238 20.87 -4.92 12.95
N THR A 239 20.21 -6.06 12.83
CA THR A 239 18.87 -6.31 13.37
C THR A 239 18.88 -7.50 14.32
N VAL A 240 17.89 -7.53 15.21
CA VAL A 240 17.61 -8.63 16.13
C VAL A 240 16.36 -9.38 15.69
N GLY A 241 16.40 -10.71 15.78
CA GLY A 241 15.29 -11.57 15.41
C GLY A 241 14.32 -11.87 16.55
N ASP A 242 14.42 -11.15 17.67
CA ASP A 242 13.51 -11.31 18.79
C ASP A 242 12.10 -10.84 18.43
N VAL A 243 11.13 -11.75 18.54
CA VAL A 243 9.75 -11.50 18.11
C VAL A 243 9.05 -10.50 19.03
N GLU A 244 9.43 -10.42 20.30
CA GLU A 244 8.90 -9.45 21.25
C GLU A 244 9.34 -8.03 20.89
N ARG A 245 10.63 -7.86 20.57
CA ARG A 245 11.14 -6.59 20.02
C ARG A 245 10.40 -6.18 18.75
N ILE A 246 10.22 -7.09 17.80
CA ILE A 246 9.51 -6.81 16.55
C ILE A 246 8.05 -6.41 16.83
N GLY A 247 7.35 -7.15 17.69
CA GLY A 247 5.99 -6.81 18.10
C GLY A 247 5.91 -5.46 18.79
N SER A 248 6.88 -5.11 19.63
CA SER A 248 6.97 -3.80 20.29
C SER A 248 7.16 -2.64 19.30
N ASP A 249 7.99 -2.82 18.27
CA ASP A 249 8.17 -1.82 17.21
C ASP A 249 6.86 -1.59 16.43
N LEU A 250 6.15 -2.68 16.07
CA LEU A 250 4.84 -2.61 15.41
C LEU A 250 3.78 -1.95 16.31
N ALA A 251 3.75 -2.29 17.60
CA ALA A 251 2.84 -1.71 18.58
C ALA A 251 3.03 -0.21 18.71
N GLN A 252 4.29 0.24 18.76
CA GLN A 252 4.64 1.65 18.85
C GLN A 252 4.14 2.42 17.63
N LEU A 253 4.30 1.88 16.42
CA LEU A 253 3.75 2.51 15.22
C LEU A 253 2.22 2.52 15.20
N GLY A 254 1.58 1.44 15.67
CA GLY A 254 0.13 1.37 15.86
C GLY A 254 -0.38 2.44 16.84
N GLN A 255 0.37 2.75 17.90
CA GLN A 255 0.05 3.83 18.83
C GLN A 255 0.14 5.20 18.16
N PHE A 256 1.19 5.44 17.36
CA PHE A 256 1.30 6.69 16.60
C PHE A 256 0.17 6.85 15.58
N ALA A 257 -0.23 5.78 14.90
CA ALA A 257 -1.35 5.78 13.96
C ALA A 257 -2.68 6.12 14.66
N GLU A 258 -2.93 5.56 15.85
CA GLU A 258 -4.11 5.90 16.66
C GLU A 258 -4.11 7.38 17.08
N HIS A 259 -2.96 7.90 17.55
CA HIS A 259 -2.82 9.30 17.95
C HIS A 259 -3.00 10.26 16.76
N PHE A 260 -2.48 9.91 15.59
CA PHE A 260 -2.62 10.70 14.37
C PHE A 260 -4.08 10.80 13.90
N GLY A 261 -4.90 9.80 14.20
CA GLY A 261 -6.31 9.75 13.86
C GLY A 261 -6.62 9.17 12.47
N PRO A 262 -7.89 9.19 12.07
CA PRO A 262 -8.36 8.47 10.89
C PRO A 262 -7.99 9.17 9.58
N VAL A 263 -8.06 8.40 8.49
CA VAL A 263 -8.15 8.89 7.11
C VAL A 263 -9.60 8.94 6.65
N PHE A 264 -9.89 9.71 5.59
CA PHE A 264 -11.23 9.77 4.99
C PHE A 264 -11.24 9.05 3.63
N ALA A 265 -11.58 7.77 3.65
CA ALA A 265 -11.60 6.93 2.46
C ALA A 265 -13.00 6.93 1.81
N PRO A 266 -13.08 6.77 0.47
CA PRO A 266 -14.33 6.50 -0.21
C PRO A 266 -14.98 5.21 0.30
N HIS A 267 -16.27 5.28 0.62
CA HIS A 267 -17.12 4.14 0.90
C HIS A 267 -18.21 4.07 -0.17
N ALA A 268 -18.14 3.05 -1.03
CA ALA A 268 -19.15 2.83 -2.05
C ALA A 268 -20.36 2.13 -1.42
N ASP A 269 -21.47 2.85 -1.27
CA ASP A 269 -22.77 2.23 -1.03
C ASP A 269 -23.36 1.80 -2.38
N HIS A 270 -23.16 0.52 -2.71
CA HIS A 270 -23.66 -0.07 -3.94
C HIS A 270 -25.20 -0.08 -4.05
N SER A 271 -25.92 0.26 -2.99
CA SER A 271 -27.39 0.31 -3.00
C SER A 271 -27.96 1.63 -3.55
N ASN A 272 -27.22 2.73 -3.49
CA ASN A 272 -27.72 4.06 -3.86
C ASN A 272 -26.82 4.85 -4.83
N GLY A 273 -25.63 4.33 -5.16
CA GLY A 273 -24.72 4.96 -6.12
C GLY A 273 -24.04 6.24 -5.61
N THR A 274 -24.15 6.54 -4.32
CA THR A 274 -23.47 7.67 -3.68
C THR A 274 -22.14 7.23 -3.09
N VAL A 275 -21.12 8.08 -3.23
CA VAL A 275 -19.80 7.88 -2.61
C VAL A 275 -19.73 8.77 -1.39
N GLU A 276 -19.90 8.18 -0.20
CA GLU A 276 -19.66 8.87 1.06
C GLU A 276 -18.21 8.68 1.49
N ARG A 277 -17.64 9.68 2.19
CA ARG A 277 -16.33 9.50 2.83
C ARG A 277 -16.54 9.10 4.28
N GLN A 278 -15.92 7.99 4.68
CA GLN A 278 -15.95 7.51 6.05
C GLN A 278 -14.59 7.68 6.72
N ALA A 279 -14.61 8.04 8.00
CA ALA A 279 -13.41 8.06 8.83
C ALA A 279 -12.99 6.62 9.14
N ILE A 280 -11.79 6.23 8.71
CA ILE A 280 -11.23 4.89 8.90
C ILE A 280 -9.89 5.01 9.65
N PRO A 281 -9.66 4.26 10.75
CA PRO A 281 -8.37 4.24 11.43
C PRO A 281 -7.23 3.81 10.49
N ILE A 282 -6.06 4.42 10.67
CA ILE A 282 -4.84 3.92 10.02
C ILE A 282 -4.48 2.55 10.63
N LYS A 283 -4.35 1.55 9.77
CA LYS A 283 -3.92 0.20 10.07
C LYS A 283 -2.47 0.00 9.67
N ILE A 284 -1.75 -0.76 10.49
CA ILE A 284 -0.39 -1.22 10.26
C ILE A 284 -0.47 -2.70 9.91
N GLY A 285 -0.23 -3.03 8.64
CA GLY A 285 -0.20 -4.42 8.18
C GLY A 285 1.23 -4.93 8.09
N TYR A 286 1.50 -6.11 8.65
CA TYR A 286 2.81 -6.74 8.63
C TYR A 286 2.82 -7.97 7.73
N GLU A 287 3.74 -7.99 6.78
CA GLU A 287 3.89 -9.04 5.76
C GLU A 287 5.23 -9.77 5.92
N ALA A 288 5.21 -11.09 6.05
CA ALA A 288 6.43 -11.90 6.00
C ALA A 288 6.90 -12.08 4.56
N LEU A 289 8.10 -11.59 4.23
CA LEU A 289 8.74 -11.87 2.95
C LEU A 289 9.38 -13.26 2.99
N SER A 290 9.30 -14.03 1.90
CA SER A 290 9.94 -15.36 1.82
C SER A 290 11.47 -15.36 1.92
N TRP A 291 12.07 -14.17 1.98
CA TRP A 291 13.49 -13.91 2.20
C TRP A 291 13.75 -12.95 3.38
N GLY A 292 12.77 -12.69 4.25
CA GLY A 292 12.96 -11.85 5.43
C GLY A 292 14.09 -12.37 6.31
N ALA A 293 14.82 -11.47 6.97
CA ALA A 293 16.02 -11.82 7.71
C ALA A 293 15.73 -12.66 8.96
N HIS A 294 14.63 -12.33 9.65
CA HIS A 294 14.20 -12.97 10.89
C HIS A 294 12.74 -13.41 10.88
N VAL A 295 11.92 -12.86 9.98
CA VAL A 295 10.51 -13.20 9.80
C VAL A 295 10.29 -13.51 8.34
N ASP A 296 10.18 -14.79 8.01
CA ASP A 296 10.09 -15.26 6.63
C ASP A 296 8.93 -16.23 6.38
N VAL A 297 8.14 -16.53 7.42
CA VAL A 297 6.92 -17.35 7.40
C VAL A 297 5.77 -16.59 8.05
N TRP A 298 4.55 -16.81 7.56
CA TRP A 298 3.35 -16.09 8.04
C TRP A 298 3.11 -16.30 9.53
N ALA A 299 3.37 -17.52 10.04
CA ALA A 299 3.16 -17.89 11.44
C ALA A 299 4.04 -17.06 12.40
N ARG A 300 5.24 -16.66 11.96
CA ARG A 300 6.14 -15.81 12.76
C ARG A 300 5.75 -14.34 12.69
N ALA A 301 5.26 -13.87 11.54
CA ALA A 301 4.62 -12.56 11.47
C ALA A 301 3.39 -12.50 12.39
N TRP A 302 2.62 -13.60 12.49
CA TRP A 302 1.49 -13.67 13.39
C TRP A 302 1.91 -13.56 14.86
N GLN A 303 2.98 -14.25 15.27
CA GLN A 303 3.53 -14.10 16.63
C GLN A 303 3.92 -12.65 16.95
N ALA A 304 4.52 -11.93 16.00
CA ALA A 304 4.83 -10.51 16.16
C ALA A 304 3.57 -9.64 16.31
N VAL A 305 2.55 -9.88 15.48
CA VAL A 305 1.26 -9.18 15.56
C VAL A 305 0.53 -9.50 16.89
N GLN A 306 0.59 -10.74 17.36
CA GLN A 306 0.05 -11.13 18.66
C GLN A 306 0.76 -10.41 19.80
N HIS A 307 2.09 -10.32 19.74
CA HIS A 307 2.85 -9.58 20.75
C HIS A 307 2.59 -8.07 20.68
N ALA A 308 2.34 -7.53 19.48
CA ALA A 308 2.00 -6.13 19.33
C ALA A 308 0.69 -5.79 20.07
N ASP A 309 -0.27 -6.71 20.12
CA ASP A 309 -1.53 -6.64 20.89
C ASP A 309 -2.31 -5.32 20.69
N ARG A 310 -2.58 -4.99 19.42
CA ARG A 310 -3.33 -3.77 19.04
C ARG A 310 -4.34 -4.02 17.95
N ASP A 311 -5.51 -3.39 18.06
CA ASP A 311 -6.59 -3.51 17.08
C ASP A 311 -6.23 -3.01 15.69
N ASN A 312 -5.36 -2.01 15.60
CA ASN A 312 -4.90 -1.44 14.34
C ASN A 312 -3.56 -2.01 13.83
N VAL A 313 -3.11 -3.16 14.37
CA VAL A 313 -1.95 -3.92 13.89
C VAL A 313 -2.42 -5.32 13.50
N GLY A 314 -2.08 -5.75 12.28
CA GLY A 314 -2.61 -6.97 11.68
C GLY A 314 -1.68 -7.58 10.64
N LEU A 315 -2.06 -8.75 10.13
CA LEU A 315 -1.35 -9.48 9.09
C LEU A 315 -1.74 -9.02 7.69
N ILE A 316 -0.75 -9.08 6.82
CA ILE A 316 -0.93 -9.10 5.37
C ILE A 316 -0.48 -10.47 4.89
N LEU A 317 -1.36 -11.14 4.15
CA LEU A 317 -1.12 -12.46 3.60
C LEU A 317 -0.81 -12.31 2.11
N ASP A 318 0.42 -12.61 1.69
CA ASP A 318 0.81 -12.75 0.29
C ASP A 318 1.01 -14.24 -0.04
N SER A 319 0.27 -14.73 -1.04
CA SER A 319 0.37 -16.12 -1.50
C SER A 319 1.75 -16.46 -2.05
N PHE A 320 2.40 -15.56 -2.80
CA PHE A 320 3.76 -15.80 -3.27
C PHE A 320 4.73 -15.91 -2.11
N ASN A 321 4.70 -14.98 -1.16
CA ASN A 321 5.67 -15.02 -0.06
C ASN A 321 5.43 -16.23 0.85
N THR A 322 4.18 -16.56 1.16
CA THR A 322 3.86 -17.73 1.98
C THR A 322 4.22 -19.05 1.28
N LEU A 323 3.67 -19.29 0.09
CA LEU A 323 3.89 -20.53 -0.65
C LEU A 323 5.31 -20.60 -1.21
N GLY A 324 5.86 -19.46 -1.57
CA GLY A 324 7.25 -19.29 -1.94
C GLY A 324 8.16 -19.71 -0.81
N ARG A 325 7.87 -19.45 0.47
CA ARG A 325 8.71 -19.95 1.56
C ARG A 325 8.48 -21.42 1.86
N GLU A 326 7.23 -21.84 1.95
CA GLU A 326 6.82 -23.08 2.62
C GLU A 326 6.59 -24.27 1.67
N TYR A 327 6.38 -24.03 0.37
CA TYR A 327 6.11 -25.07 -0.62
C TYR A 327 7.07 -25.05 -1.81
N ALA A 328 7.23 -23.90 -2.44
CA ALA A 328 8.07 -23.77 -3.62
C ALA A 328 9.55 -23.63 -3.24
N ASP A 329 10.44 -24.07 -4.12
CA ASP A 329 11.88 -23.78 -4.03
C ASP A 329 12.46 -23.59 -5.44
N PRO A 330 12.82 -22.36 -5.83
CA PRO A 330 13.35 -22.11 -7.16
C PRO A 330 14.75 -22.73 -7.36
N CYS A 331 15.40 -23.23 -6.30
CA CYS A 331 16.70 -23.89 -6.35
C CYS A 331 16.62 -25.42 -6.53
N THR A 332 15.42 -26.02 -6.57
CA THR A 332 15.26 -27.46 -6.81
C THR A 332 14.84 -27.74 -8.24
N LYS A 333 15.10 -28.95 -8.72
CA LYS A 333 14.74 -29.38 -10.08
C LYS A 333 13.24 -29.38 -10.32
N THR A 334 12.45 -29.66 -9.27
CA THR A 334 10.98 -29.70 -9.37
C THR A 334 10.36 -28.33 -9.16
N GLY A 335 11.10 -27.33 -8.64
CA GLY A 335 10.53 -26.07 -8.18
C GLY A 335 9.79 -26.17 -6.84
N ILE A 336 9.81 -27.35 -6.21
CA ILE A 336 9.14 -27.65 -4.93
C ILE A 336 10.22 -28.01 -3.90
N THR A 337 10.01 -27.61 -2.64
CA THR A 337 10.92 -27.91 -1.54
C THR A 337 11.14 -29.43 -1.37
N GLU A 338 12.38 -29.82 -1.11
CA GLU A 338 12.75 -31.20 -0.76
C GLU A 338 12.81 -31.41 0.76
N ALA A 339 12.44 -30.39 1.55
CA ALA A 339 12.50 -30.43 3.01
C ALA A 339 11.48 -31.40 3.64
N HIS A 340 10.46 -31.80 2.89
CA HIS A 340 9.37 -32.67 3.35
C HIS A 340 9.18 -33.85 2.39
N ALA A 341 8.80 -35.01 2.94
CA ALA A 341 8.46 -36.19 2.12
C ALA A 341 7.20 -35.95 1.27
N ASP A 342 6.24 -35.19 1.80
CA ASP A 342 5.07 -34.69 1.09
C ASP A 342 4.96 -33.16 1.30
N PRO A 343 5.58 -32.36 0.43
CA PRO A 343 5.55 -30.89 0.53
C PRO A 343 4.15 -30.29 0.43
N TYR A 344 3.25 -30.94 -0.33
CA TYR A 344 1.89 -30.45 -0.49
C TYR A 344 1.09 -30.65 0.79
N ALA A 345 1.15 -31.83 1.42
CA ALA A 345 0.52 -32.05 2.71
C ALA A 345 1.08 -31.11 3.79
N ALA A 346 2.40 -30.87 3.81
CA ALA A 346 3.04 -29.99 4.77
C ALA A 346 2.57 -28.53 4.66
N VAL A 347 2.48 -27.98 3.44
CA VAL A 347 1.97 -26.60 3.27
C VAL A 347 0.47 -26.50 3.55
N LEU A 348 -0.32 -27.54 3.24
CA LEU A 348 -1.74 -27.57 3.60
C LEU A 348 -1.94 -27.54 5.12
N GLU A 349 -1.12 -28.27 5.89
CA GLU A 349 -1.15 -28.21 7.36
C GLU A 349 -0.87 -26.78 7.85
N SER A 350 0.17 -26.13 7.30
CA SER A 350 0.51 -24.75 7.64
C SER A 350 -0.61 -23.76 7.31
N ILE A 351 -1.11 -23.72 6.08
CA ILE A 351 -2.13 -22.71 5.70
C ILE A 351 -3.47 -22.97 6.40
N ASN A 352 -3.81 -24.21 6.74
CA ASN A 352 -5.03 -24.52 7.51
C ASN A 352 -4.97 -23.94 8.93
N ASP A 353 -3.77 -23.73 9.48
CA ASP A 353 -3.60 -23.04 10.77
C ASP A 353 -3.97 -21.56 10.72
N LEU A 354 -4.20 -20.97 9.53
CA LEU A 354 -4.82 -19.63 9.42
C LEU A 354 -6.19 -19.57 10.09
N ALA A 355 -6.90 -20.70 10.23
CA ALA A 355 -8.16 -20.77 10.98
C ALA A 355 -8.02 -20.35 12.46
N LYS A 356 -6.80 -20.35 13.00
CA LYS A 356 -6.47 -19.90 14.37
C LYS A 356 -6.27 -18.38 14.47
N VAL A 357 -6.13 -17.69 13.33
CA VAL A 357 -5.97 -16.22 13.29
C VAL A 357 -7.36 -15.58 13.26
N PRO A 358 -7.66 -14.62 14.16
CA PRO A 358 -8.89 -13.86 14.09
C PRO A 358 -9.04 -13.13 12.74
N ALA A 359 -10.21 -13.24 12.12
CA ALA A 359 -10.48 -12.67 10.78
C ALA A 359 -10.19 -11.15 10.70
N ASP A 360 -10.48 -10.43 11.78
CA ASP A 360 -10.26 -8.99 11.91
C ASP A 360 -8.77 -8.61 12.04
N LYS A 361 -7.88 -9.58 12.31
CA LYS A 361 -6.43 -9.41 12.28
C LYS A 361 -5.83 -9.69 10.91
N ILE A 362 -6.59 -10.14 9.92
CA ILE A 362 -6.13 -10.29 8.53
C ILE A 362 -6.59 -9.04 7.77
N PHE A 363 -5.68 -8.07 7.63
CA PHE A 363 -6.01 -6.77 7.05
C PHE A 363 -6.04 -6.78 5.54
N PHE A 364 -5.29 -7.69 4.90
CA PHE A 364 -5.14 -7.69 3.45
C PHE A 364 -4.69 -9.05 2.91
N LEU A 365 -5.12 -9.36 1.68
CA LEU A 365 -4.78 -10.59 0.94
C LEU A 365 -4.25 -10.22 -0.44
N GLN A 366 -2.97 -10.48 -0.65
CA GLN A 366 -2.26 -10.34 -1.91
C GLN A 366 -2.12 -11.72 -2.57
N ILE A 367 -2.39 -11.76 -3.87
CA ILE A 367 -2.54 -12.98 -4.65
C ILE A 367 -1.60 -12.90 -5.84
N GLY A 368 -0.65 -13.84 -5.87
CA GLY A 368 0.27 -14.10 -6.96
C GLY A 368 0.70 -15.57 -6.94
N ASP A 369 0.86 -16.14 -8.13
CA ASP A 369 1.51 -17.44 -8.33
C ASP A 369 2.95 -17.21 -8.80
N ALA A 370 3.63 -18.25 -9.24
CA ALA A 370 4.99 -18.17 -9.73
C ALA A 370 5.27 -19.19 -10.82
N ARG A 371 6.12 -18.81 -11.77
CA ARG A 371 6.57 -19.70 -12.83
C ARG A 371 7.51 -20.75 -12.25
N ARG A 372 7.20 -22.04 -12.48
CA ARG A 372 8.18 -23.11 -12.32
C ARG A 372 9.32 -22.90 -13.30
N LEU A 373 10.52 -22.70 -12.78
CA LEU A 373 11.69 -22.45 -13.61
C LEU A 373 12.12 -23.74 -14.33
N PRO A 374 12.54 -23.64 -15.60
CA PRO A 374 13.00 -24.81 -16.35
C PRO A 374 14.29 -25.39 -15.77
N GLU A 375 15.13 -24.53 -15.18
CA GLU A 375 16.37 -24.90 -14.51
C GLU A 375 16.42 -24.26 -13.12
N PRO A 376 16.99 -24.94 -12.11
CA PRO A 376 17.17 -24.37 -10.79
C PRO A 376 17.93 -23.03 -10.82
N LEU A 377 17.46 -22.06 -10.03
CA LEU A 377 18.23 -20.85 -9.78
C LEU A 377 19.52 -21.19 -9.07
N LYS A 378 20.60 -20.66 -9.63
CA LYS A 378 21.88 -20.61 -8.95
C LYS A 378 21.86 -19.47 -7.93
N PRO A 379 22.76 -19.51 -6.92
CA PRO A 379 23.02 -18.34 -6.07
C PRO A 379 23.27 -17.08 -6.90
N SER A 380 23.04 -15.91 -6.30
CA SER A 380 23.11 -14.60 -6.99
C SER A 380 24.28 -14.52 -7.98
N PRO A 381 24.03 -14.10 -9.24
CA PRO A 381 25.09 -13.96 -10.23
C PRO A 381 26.05 -12.81 -9.90
N ASN A 382 25.64 -11.89 -9.01
CA ASN A 382 26.50 -10.83 -8.49
C ASN A 382 27.03 -11.24 -7.11
N ALA A 383 28.35 -11.50 -7.02
CA ALA A 383 29.01 -11.83 -5.77
C ALA A 383 29.11 -10.64 -4.80
N GLU A 384 29.08 -9.40 -5.30
CA GLU A 384 29.15 -8.17 -4.51
C GLU A 384 27.75 -7.69 -4.08
N GLU A 385 26.70 -8.24 -4.68
CA GLU A 385 25.31 -7.99 -4.31
C GLU A 385 24.54 -9.31 -4.21
N PRO A 386 24.79 -10.12 -3.16
CA PRO A 386 24.13 -11.39 -2.99
C PRO A 386 22.64 -11.17 -2.72
N ARG A 387 21.80 -11.46 -3.72
CA ARG A 387 20.35 -11.50 -3.55
C ARG A 387 19.88 -12.92 -3.27
N PRO A 388 19.00 -13.15 -2.27
CA PRO A 388 18.38 -14.44 -2.04
C PRO A 388 17.68 -14.94 -3.31
N SER A 389 17.79 -16.24 -3.61
CA SER A 389 17.20 -16.85 -4.82
C SER A 389 15.70 -16.58 -4.93
N ARG A 390 14.97 -16.62 -3.80
CA ARG A 390 13.54 -16.29 -3.74
C ARG A 390 13.24 -14.83 -4.09
N MET A 391 14.12 -13.89 -3.73
CA MET A 391 13.97 -12.48 -4.14
C MET A 391 14.17 -12.32 -5.65
N ILE A 392 15.18 -12.99 -6.22
CA ILE A 392 15.43 -12.97 -7.67
C ILE A 392 14.22 -13.58 -8.40
N TRP A 393 13.73 -14.72 -7.92
CA TRP A 393 12.57 -15.40 -8.47
C TRP A 393 11.33 -14.51 -8.41
N SER A 394 11.03 -13.96 -7.22
CA SER A 394 9.92 -13.04 -6.99
C SER A 394 9.95 -11.88 -7.99
N ARG A 395 11.07 -11.17 -8.14
CA ARG A 395 11.12 -9.95 -8.96
C ARG A 395 10.98 -10.19 -10.47
N GLY A 396 11.15 -11.41 -10.95
CA GLY A 396 11.12 -11.73 -12.38
C GLY A 396 10.06 -12.72 -12.82
N ASN A 397 9.50 -13.52 -11.91
CA ASN A 397 8.80 -14.74 -12.28
C ASN A 397 7.49 -14.99 -11.51
N ARG A 398 6.93 -14.01 -10.77
CA ARG A 398 5.54 -14.14 -10.31
C ARG A 398 4.61 -14.22 -11.52
N LEU A 399 3.49 -14.90 -11.37
CA LEU A 399 2.43 -15.02 -12.38
C LEU A 399 1.11 -14.60 -11.77
N PHE A 400 0.17 -14.18 -12.62
CA PHE A 400 -1.20 -13.99 -12.17
C PHE A 400 -1.81 -15.35 -11.79
N PRO A 401 -2.79 -15.39 -10.86
CA PRO A 401 -3.40 -16.65 -10.45
C PRO A 401 -4.00 -17.40 -11.65
N CYS A 402 -3.94 -18.73 -11.57
CA CYS A 402 -4.46 -19.65 -12.59
C CYS A 402 -3.80 -19.51 -13.98
N GLU A 403 -2.60 -18.93 -14.11
CA GLU A 403 -1.83 -18.92 -15.37
C GLU A 403 -1.03 -20.24 -15.56
N TYR A 404 -1.70 -21.39 -15.48
CA TYR A 404 -1.07 -22.72 -15.56
C TYR A 404 -0.31 -22.95 -16.87
N GLU A 405 -0.85 -22.44 -17.98
CA GLU A 405 -0.21 -22.46 -19.30
C GLU A 405 1.12 -21.69 -19.35
N ARG A 406 1.36 -20.78 -18.40
CA ARG A 406 2.62 -20.03 -18.24
C ARG A 406 3.53 -20.62 -17.17
N GLY A 407 3.12 -21.74 -16.56
CA GLY A 407 3.90 -22.48 -15.57
C GLY A 407 3.57 -22.15 -14.11
N ALA A 408 2.41 -21.55 -13.83
CA ALA A 408 1.89 -21.44 -12.46
C ALA A 408 1.72 -22.85 -11.86
N PHE A 409 2.08 -23.03 -10.59
CA PHE A 409 2.09 -24.36 -9.96
C PHE A 409 1.94 -24.37 -8.45
N MET A 410 1.92 -23.20 -7.80
CA MET A 410 1.78 -23.13 -6.35
C MET A 410 0.32 -23.43 -5.94
N PRO A 411 0.06 -23.92 -4.71
CA PRO A 411 -1.28 -24.18 -4.20
C PRO A 411 -1.99 -22.87 -3.80
N THR A 412 -2.08 -21.95 -4.75
CA THR A 412 -2.65 -20.60 -4.57
C THR A 412 -4.13 -20.67 -4.25
N THR A 413 -4.85 -21.60 -4.89
CA THR A 413 -6.28 -21.81 -4.66
C THR A 413 -6.55 -22.24 -3.22
N GLU A 414 -5.78 -23.19 -2.70
CA GLU A 414 -5.88 -23.70 -1.33
C GLU A 414 -5.48 -22.63 -0.32
N PHE A 415 -4.46 -21.82 -0.60
CA PHE A 415 -4.09 -20.67 0.23
C PHE A 415 -5.22 -19.66 0.35
N VAL A 416 -5.84 -19.29 -0.77
CA VAL A 416 -6.98 -18.34 -0.75
C VAL A 416 -8.20 -18.95 -0.08
N GLN A 417 -8.48 -20.24 -0.28
CA GLN A 417 -9.51 -20.96 0.48
C GLN A 417 -9.24 -20.91 1.99
N ALA A 418 -8.00 -21.10 2.42
CA ALA A 418 -7.63 -21.02 3.83
C ALA A 418 -7.84 -19.62 4.42
N ALA A 419 -7.41 -18.56 3.72
CA ALA A 419 -7.64 -17.20 4.17
C ALA A 419 -9.14 -16.84 4.23
N VAL A 420 -9.91 -17.20 3.21
CA VAL A 420 -11.31 -16.76 3.05
C VAL A 420 -12.29 -17.66 3.80
N ARG A 421 -12.24 -18.98 3.57
CA ARG A 421 -13.21 -19.94 4.13
C ARG A 421 -12.86 -20.35 5.55
N HIS A 422 -11.57 -20.51 5.87
CA HIS A 422 -11.14 -21.04 7.17
C HIS A 422 -10.84 -19.94 8.18
N ALA A 423 -10.09 -18.89 7.78
CA ALA A 423 -9.80 -17.75 8.64
C ALA A 423 -10.88 -16.66 8.61
N GLY A 424 -11.76 -16.66 7.60
CA GLY A 424 -12.91 -15.75 7.52
C GLY A 424 -12.59 -14.35 7.00
N TYR A 425 -11.50 -14.16 6.25
CA TYR A 425 -11.15 -12.89 5.61
C TYR A 425 -12.26 -12.38 4.69
N LYS A 426 -12.57 -11.08 4.77
CA LYS A 426 -13.64 -10.41 4.00
C LYS A 426 -13.18 -9.20 3.18
N GLY A 427 -11.89 -8.88 3.23
CA GLY A 427 -11.34 -7.73 2.51
C GLY A 427 -11.20 -7.97 0.99
N PRO A 428 -10.56 -7.03 0.27
CA PRO A 428 -10.34 -7.17 -1.17
C PRO A 428 -9.41 -8.34 -1.49
N TRP A 429 -9.61 -8.94 -2.67
CA TRP A 429 -8.66 -9.85 -3.28
C TRP A 429 -7.75 -9.01 -4.17
N SER A 430 -6.50 -8.85 -3.75
CA SER A 430 -5.57 -7.98 -4.46
C SER A 430 -4.53 -8.77 -5.23
N ILE A 431 -4.22 -8.35 -6.45
CA ILE A 431 -3.15 -8.94 -7.24
C ILE A 431 -1.82 -8.28 -6.89
N GLU A 432 -0.83 -9.11 -6.54
CA GLU A 432 0.56 -8.67 -6.43
C GLU A 432 1.48 -9.62 -7.23
N VAL A 433 1.90 -9.11 -8.39
CA VAL A 433 2.77 -9.82 -9.34
C VAL A 433 3.94 -8.91 -9.71
N PHE A 434 5.14 -9.46 -9.55
CA PHE A 434 6.38 -8.93 -10.11
C PHE A 434 6.84 -9.90 -11.21
N ASN A 435 6.99 -9.40 -12.43
CA ASN A 435 7.38 -10.20 -13.59
C ASN A 435 8.30 -9.40 -14.50
N SER A 436 9.25 -10.06 -15.17
CA SER A 436 10.10 -9.42 -16.17
C SER A 436 9.30 -8.81 -17.34
N SER A 437 8.12 -9.33 -17.66
CA SER A 437 7.26 -8.75 -18.70
C SER A 437 6.73 -7.35 -18.36
N LEU A 438 6.80 -6.93 -17.10
CA LEU A 438 6.39 -5.59 -16.66
C LEU A 438 7.38 -4.50 -17.10
N THR A 439 8.60 -4.89 -17.51
CA THR A 439 9.63 -3.99 -18.05
C THR A 439 9.68 -3.99 -19.57
N GLU A 440 8.79 -4.70 -20.25
CA GLU A 440 8.63 -4.60 -21.70
C GLU A 440 8.21 -3.18 -22.08
N GLU A 441 8.71 -2.66 -23.20
CA GLU A 441 8.29 -1.36 -23.71
C GLU A 441 6.92 -1.48 -24.40
N GLY A 442 6.04 -0.52 -24.17
CA GLY A 442 4.82 -0.37 -24.96
C GLY A 442 3.63 0.19 -24.18
N GLU A 443 2.84 1.04 -24.83
CA GLU A 443 1.68 1.67 -24.21
C GLU A 443 0.56 0.69 -23.81
N GLN A 444 0.55 -0.51 -24.41
CA GLN A 444 -0.45 -1.54 -24.11
C GLN A 444 -0.09 -2.42 -22.91
N VAL A 445 1.18 -2.43 -22.48
CA VAL A 445 1.66 -3.29 -21.39
C VAL A 445 0.81 -3.15 -20.12
N PRO A 446 0.47 -1.93 -19.64
CA PRO A 446 -0.45 -1.76 -18.52
C PRO A 446 -1.81 -2.43 -18.69
N LEU A 447 -2.45 -2.24 -19.85
CA LEU A 447 -3.79 -2.77 -20.08
C LEU A 447 -3.76 -4.29 -20.23
N GLU A 448 -2.79 -4.84 -20.96
CA GLU A 448 -2.64 -6.29 -21.13
C GLU A 448 -2.43 -7.01 -19.79
N HIS A 449 -1.57 -6.47 -18.92
CA HIS A 449 -1.33 -7.04 -17.60
C HIS A 449 -2.54 -6.88 -16.68
N ALA A 450 -3.24 -5.74 -16.71
CA ALA A 450 -4.48 -5.54 -15.96
C ALA A 450 -5.56 -6.54 -16.40
N MET A 451 -5.70 -6.79 -17.70
CA MET A 451 -6.67 -7.76 -18.24
C MET A 451 -6.30 -9.21 -17.88
N ARG A 452 -5.01 -9.57 -17.92
CA ARG A 452 -4.52 -10.88 -17.46
C ARG A 452 -4.79 -11.10 -15.99
N ALA A 453 -4.48 -10.10 -15.16
CA ALA A 453 -4.75 -10.12 -13.72
C ALA A 453 -6.24 -10.31 -13.43
N ARG A 454 -7.10 -9.56 -14.13
CA ARG A 454 -8.55 -9.69 -14.01
C ARG A 454 -9.04 -11.09 -14.35
N ALA A 455 -8.61 -11.62 -15.49
CA ALA A 455 -8.99 -12.96 -15.93
C ALA A 455 -8.50 -14.05 -14.95
N GLY A 456 -7.34 -13.86 -14.32
CA GLY A 456 -6.82 -14.73 -13.27
C GLY A 456 -7.73 -14.74 -12.03
N LEU A 457 -8.14 -13.58 -11.53
CA LEU A 457 -9.06 -13.49 -10.39
C LEU A 457 -10.42 -14.11 -10.70
N ASP A 458 -10.98 -13.86 -11.89
CA ASP A 458 -12.28 -14.44 -12.27
C ASP A 458 -12.23 -15.98 -12.28
N ARG A 459 -11.14 -16.60 -12.80
CA ARG A 459 -10.92 -18.05 -12.71
C ARG A 459 -10.71 -18.52 -11.27
N LEU A 460 -9.92 -17.78 -10.50
CA LEU A 460 -9.62 -18.14 -9.11
C LEU A 460 -10.87 -18.16 -8.24
N VAL A 461 -11.81 -17.22 -8.44
CA VAL A 461 -13.10 -17.25 -7.73
C VAL A 461 -13.87 -18.53 -8.03
N GLU A 462 -13.89 -18.99 -9.29
CA GLU A 462 -14.49 -20.28 -9.61
C GLU A 462 -13.78 -21.44 -8.90
N GLU A 463 -12.46 -21.47 -8.87
CA GLU A 463 -11.70 -22.53 -8.18
C GLU A 463 -11.88 -22.51 -6.65
N VAL A 464 -11.93 -21.32 -6.06
CA VAL A 464 -12.12 -21.13 -4.62
C VAL A 464 -13.55 -21.40 -4.20
N HIS A 465 -14.56 -21.29 -5.08
CA HIS A 465 -15.99 -21.50 -4.78
C HIS A 465 -16.63 -22.76 -5.40
N LYS A 466 -15.88 -23.54 -6.18
CA LYS A 466 -16.18 -24.96 -6.42
C LYS A 466 -16.30 -25.71 -5.09
#